data_AF-S9Q5Y4-F1
#
_entry.id   AF-S9Q5Y4-F1
#
_cell.length_a   1.000
_cell.length_b   1.000
_cell.length_c   1.000
_cell.angle_alpha   90.00
_cell.angle_beta   90.00
_cell.angle_gamma   90.00
#
_symmetry.space_group_name_H-M   'P 1'
#
loop_
_entity.id
_entity.type
_entity.pdbx_description
1 polymer ?
#
loop_
_entity_poly.entity_id
_entity_poly.type
_entity_poly.pdbx_seq_one_letter_code
_entity_poly.pdbx_strand_id
1 'polypeptide(L)'
;MGIIRHPGNLDWVDERSSCNRTPREAPYGYSAHFKWREFDKRNPPEGIDAVHSDRMQQWNAEKYRAAFKGKGWIDALSKEKCKNAIRTYYDGKYECIGYAVECNVSNGYPVGLFFLKKVADD
;
A
#
# COMPACT_ATOMS: atom_id res chain seq x y z
N MET A 1 -8.33 18.25 1.37
CA MET A 1 -8.48 16.80 1.65
C MET A 1 -7.24 16.35 2.38
N GLY A 2 -7.37 15.95 3.64
CA GLY A 2 -6.22 15.59 4.49
C GLY A 2 -5.78 14.16 4.24
N ILE A 3 -4.50 13.98 3.91
CA ILE A 3 -3.85 12.67 3.96
C ILE A 3 -3.69 12.32 5.43
N ILE A 4 -4.25 11.19 5.86
CA ILE A 4 -4.10 10.72 7.23
C ILE A 4 -2.65 10.25 7.38
N ARG A 5 -1.82 11.04 8.05
CA ARG A 5 -0.51 10.58 8.54
C ARG A 5 -0.77 9.59 9.65
N HIS A 6 -0.62 8.30 9.37
CA HIS A 6 -0.69 7.28 10.40
C HIS A 6 0.64 7.27 11.19
N PRO A 7 0.65 7.55 12.50
CA PRO A 7 1.78 7.23 13.38
C PRO A 7 1.75 5.74 13.78
N GLY A 8 1.31 4.87 12.87
CA GLY A 8 1.34 3.43 13.12
C GLY A 8 2.79 3.01 13.27
N ASN A 9 3.15 2.39 14.40
CA ASN A 9 4.41 1.69 14.57
C ASN A 9 4.59 0.72 13.39
N LEU A 10 5.34 1.16 12.37
CA LEU A 10 5.73 0.36 11.21
C LEU A 10 6.98 -0.47 11.58
N ASP A 11 6.87 -1.26 12.65
CA ASP A 11 7.84 -2.29 13.02
C ASP A 11 7.05 -3.61 13.16
N TRP A 12 7.49 -4.78 12.70
CA TRP A 12 8.84 -5.32 12.75
C TRP A 12 9.06 -6.30 11.60
N VAL A 13 10.02 -6.00 10.72
CA VAL A 13 10.93 -7.07 10.27
C VAL A 13 12.26 -6.66 10.87
N ASP A 14 12.52 -7.16 12.08
CA ASP A 14 13.85 -7.19 12.66
C ASP A 14 14.81 -7.68 11.57
N GLU A 15 15.91 -6.96 11.37
CA GLU A 15 16.89 -7.29 10.33
C GLU A 15 17.58 -8.64 10.61
N ARG A 16 17.49 -9.11 11.85
CA ARG A 16 17.83 -10.48 12.27
C ARG A 16 16.65 -11.43 12.21
N SER A 17 15.41 -10.93 12.18
CA SER A 17 14.24 -11.75 11.85
C SER A 17 14.07 -11.79 10.33
N SER A 18 14.62 -12.84 9.77
CA SER A 18 14.15 -13.49 8.56
C SER A 18 12.66 -13.88 8.67
N CYS A 19 11.75 -12.93 8.88
CA CYS A 19 10.32 -13.17 8.79
C CYS A 19 9.93 -13.25 7.30
N ASN A 20 10.46 -14.29 6.65
CA ASN A 20 10.04 -14.82 5.36
C ASN A 20 8.74 -15.63 5.52
N ARG A 21 7.89 -15.28 6.50
CA ARG A 21 6.66 -16.04 6.75
C ARG A 21 5.74 -15.82 5.56
N THR A 22 5.55 -16.88 4.80
CA THR A 22 4.55 -16.98 3.75
C THR A 22 3.16 -16.80 4.37
N PRO A 23 2.13 -16.42 3.58
CA PRO A 23 0.76 -16.36 4.05
C PRO A 23 0.25 -17.66 4.74
N ARG A 24 0.90 -18.81 4.49
CA ARG A 24 0.64 -20.09 5.16
C ARG A 24 1.20 -20.17 6.59
N GLU A 25 2.28 -19.44 6.87
CA GLU A 25 3.02 -19.47 8.14
C GLU A 25 2.53 -18.41 9.14
N ALA A 26 1.76 -17.43 8.68
CA ALA A 26 1.07 -16.45 9.52
C ALA A 26 -0.30 -16.11 8.91
N PRO A 27 -1.28 -17.04 8.95
CA PRO A 27 -2.56 -16.91 8.25
C PRO A 27 -3.41 -15.72 8.73
N TYR A 28 -3.14 -15.22 9.93
CA TYR A 28 -3.78 -14.04 10.54
C TYR A 28 -2.75 -12.96 10.94
N GLY A 29 -1.59 -12.92 10.25
CA GLY A 29 -0.60 -11.88 10.46
C GLY A 29 -1.17 -10.51 10.07
N TYR A 30 -1.68 -9.77 11.05
CA TYR A 30 -2.18 -8.39 10.86
C TYR A 30 -1.08 -7.40 10.49
N SER A 31 0.19 -7.80 10.53
CA SER A 31 1.33 -6.98 10.17
C SER A 31 1.48 -6.89 8.64
N ALA A 32 1.50 -5.66 8.12
CA ALA A 32 1.78 -5.41 6.71
C ALA A 32 3.14 -5.99 6.29
N HIS A 33 3.17 -6.69 5.14
CA HIS A 33 4.39 -7.18 4.53
C HIS A 33 4.60 -6.56 3.15
N PHE A 34 5.79 -6.03 2.91
CA PHE A 34 6.14 -5.47 1.60
C PHE A 34 6.16 -6.58 0.53
N LYS A 35 5.47 -6.33 -0.58
CA LYS A 35 5.66 -7.08 -1.83
C LYS A 35 6.84 -6.52 -2.60
N TRP A 36 6.99 -5.19 -2.61
CA TRP A 36 8.13 -4.49 -3.18
C TRP A 36 8.21 -3.05 -2.66
N ARG A 37 9.39 -2.45 -2.75
CA ARG A 37 9.64 -1.02 -2.45
C ARG A 37 10.82 -0.49 -3.27
N GLU A 38 10.81 0.79 -3.57
CA GLU A 38 11.90 1.53 -4.24
C GLU A 38 12.60 2.52 -3.30
N PHE A 39 12.35 2.41 -1.99
CA PHE A 39 12.99 3.20 -0.95
C PHE A 39 13.57 2.31 0.15
N ASP A 40 14.55 2.85 0.88
CA ASP A 40 15.05 2.20 2.09
C ASP A 40 14.06 2.43 3.24
N LYS A 41 13.60 1.34 3.86
CA LYS A 41 12.67 1.41 5.00
C LYS A 41 13.32 1.97 6.26
N ARG A 42 14.65 1.87 6.39
CA ARG A 42 15.40 2.33 7.57
C ARG A 42 15.65 3.82 7.53
N ASN A 43 15.66 4.38 6.32
CA ASN A 43 15.83 5.79 6.05
C ASN A 43 14.85 6.21 4.95
N PRO A 44 13.54 6.24 5.26
CA PRO A 44 12.52 6.58 4.27
C PRO A 44 12.70 8.04 3.83
N PRO A 45 12.60 8.35 2.53
CA PRO A 45 12.66 9.72 2.07
C PRO A 45 11.48 10.53 2.63
N GLU A 46 11.69 11.84 2.78
CA GLU A 46 10.64 12.74 3.21
C GLU A 46 9.48 12.78 2.21
N GLY A 47 8.26 13.01 2.71
CA GLY A 47 7.08 13.16 1.87
C GLY A 47 6.54 11.86 1.27
N ILE A 48 6.80 10.70 1.91
CA ILE A 48 6.06 9.47 1.63
C ILE A 48 4.73 9.49 2.38
N ASP A 49 3.65 9.22 1.65
CA ASP A 49 2.34 8.96 2.20
C ASP A 49 1.98 7.47 2.04
N ALA A 50 1.18 6.92 2.96
CA ALA A 50 0.70 5.54 2.87
C ALA A 50 -0.82 5.51 2.81
N VAL A 51 -1.39 4.75 1.87
CA VAL A 51 -2.85 4.65 1.69
C VAL A 51 -3.30 3.20 1.55
N HIS A 52 -4.37 2.87 2.25
CA HIS A 52 -5.03 1.57 2.14
C HIS A 52 -6.04 1.59 1.00
N SER A 53 -6.12 0.49 0.27
CA SER A 53 -7.03 0.33 -0.86
C SER A 53 -8.51 0.48 -0.49
N ASP A 54 -8.91 0.01 0.69
CA ASP A 54 -10.29 0.13 1.17
C ASP A 54 -10.67 1.59 1.44
N ARG A 55 -9.73 2.39 1.97
CA ARG A 55 -9.88 3.84 2.11
C ARG A 55 -9.97 4.53 0.77
N MET A 56 -9.17 4.12 -0.22
CA MET A 56 -9.30 4.63 -1.59
C MET A 56 -10.70 4.35 -2.16
N GLN A 57 -11.25 3.16 -1.93
CA GLN A 57 -12.61 2.83 -2.35
C GLN A 57 -13.67 3.68 -1.63
N GLN A 58 -13.51 3.92 -0.33
CA GLN A 58 -14.42 4.74 0.48
C GLN A 58 -14.37 6.23 0.09
N TRP A 59 -13.18 6.77 -0.19
CA TRP A 59 -13.00 8.19 -0.52
C TRP A 59 -13.51 8.53 -1.93
N ASN A 60 -13.26 7.64 -2.90
CA ASN A 60 -13.73 7.85 -4.26
C ASN A 60 -13.91 6.52 -5.00
N ALA A 61 -15.13 5.99 -4.96
CA ALA A 61 -15.47 4.71 -5.58
C ALA A 61 -15.32 4.73 -7.11
N GLU A 62 -15.58 5.87 -7.78
CA GLU A 62 -15.48 5.98 -9.24
C GLU A 62 -14.03 5.89 -9.71
N LYS A 63 -13.14 6.67 -9.09
CA LYS A 63 -11.70 6.61 -9.37
C LYS A 63 -11.11 5.26 -9.00
N TYR A 64 -11.57 4.67 -7.90
CA TYR A 64 -11.16 3.33 -7.51
C TYR A 64 -11.53 2.29 -8.57
N ARG A 65 -12.77 2.33 -9.07
CA ARG A 65 -13.22 1.44 -10.16
C ARG A 65 -12.40 1.64 -11.43
N ALA A 66 -12.08 2.89 -11.79
CA ALA A 66 -11.24 3.20 -12.94
C ALA A 66 -9.81 2.63 -12.79
N ALA A 67 -9.20 2.80 -11.61
CA ALA A 67 -7.84 2.37 -11.32
C ALA A 67 -7.69 0.84 -11.23
N PHE A 68 -8.64 0.16 -10.57
CA PHE A 68 -8.54 -1.27 -10.25
C PHE A 68 -9.49 -2.17 -11.08
N LYS A 69 -10.22 -1.59 -12.05
CA LYS A 69 -11.23 -2.27 -12.88
C LYS A 69 -12.25 -3.07 -12.05
N GLY A 70 -12.59 -2.58 -10.87
CA GLY A 70 -13.52 -3.24 -9.94
C GLY A 70 -13.00 -4.52 -9.29
N LYS A 71 -11.71 -4.87 -9.42
CA LYS A 71 -11.14 -6.04 -8.72
C LYS A 71 -11.00 -5.72 -7.23
N GLY A 72 -11.75 -6.46 -6.40
CA GLY A 72 -11.70 -6.36 -4.94
C GLY A 72 -10.53 -7.10 -4.30
N TRP A 73 -9.82 -7.95 -5.04
CA TRP A 73 -8.65 -8.69 -4.53
C TRP A 73 -7.34 -8.07 -5.02
N ILE A 74 -6.58 -7.59 -4.06
CA ILE A 74 -5.39 -6.76 -4.26
C ILE A 74 -4.10 -7.53 -3.91
N ASP A 75 -4.22 -8.76 -3.40
CA ASP A 75 -3.09 -9.58 -2.95
C ASP A 75 -2.05 -9.91 -4.06
N ALA A 76 -2.44 -9.80 -5.34
CA ALA A 76 -1.68 -10.20 -6.51
C ALA A 76 -1.41 -9.06 -7.53
N LEU A 77 -1.36 -7.80 -7.09
CA LEU A 77 -0.98 -6.71 -7.99
C LEU A 77 0.52 -6.74 -8.31
N SER A 78 0.85 -6.74 -9.61
CA SER A 78 2.23 -6.53 -10.06
C SER A 78 2.65 -5.08 -9.82
N LYS A 79 3.96 -4.85 -9.72
CA LYS A 79 4.55 -3.50 -9.56
C LYS A 79 4.01 -2.49 -10.57
N GLU A 80 3.95 -2.88 -11.85
CA GLU A 80 3.41 -2.03 -12.93
C GLU A 80 1.92 -1.71 -12.72
N LYS A 81 1.13 -2.70 -12.29
CA LYS A 81 -0.29 -2.48 -11.99
C LYS A 81 -0.48 -1.52 -10.82
N CYS A 82 0.31 -1.65 -9.76
CA CYS A 82 0.29 -0.71 -8.63
C CYS A 82 0.61 0.71 -9.10
N LYS A 83 1.70 0.89 -9.86
CA LYS A 83 2.10 2.20 -10.40
C LYS A 83 1.01 2.81 -11.27
N ASN A 84 0.45 2.04 -12.20
CA ASN A 84 -0.62 2.52 -13.09
C ASN A 84 -1.90 2.84 -12.31
N ALA A 85 -2.32 1.98 -11.37
CA ALA A 85 -3.54 2.19 -10.59
C ALA A 85 -3.45 3.47 -9.74
N ILE A 86 -2.33 3.71 -9.07
CA ILE A 86 -2.09 4.93 -8.30
C ILE A 86 -2.07 6.15 -9.21
N ARG A 87 -1.35 6.08 -10.34
CA ARG A 87 -1.32 7.16 -11.32
C ARG A 87 -2.73 7.51 -11.81
N THR A 88 -3.56 6.51 -12.11
CA THR A 88 -4.95 6.71 -12.53
C THR A 88 -5.81 7.29 -11.40
N TYR A 89 -5.71 6.76 -10.18
CA TYR A 89 -6.55 7.20 -9.06
C TYR A 89 -6.27 8.64 -8.63
N TYR A 90 -5.01 9.06 -8.67
CA TYR A 90 -4.59 10.40 -8.24
C TYR A 90 -4.34 11.38 -9.40
N ASP A 91 -4.84 11.08 -10.60
CA ASP A 91 -4.69 11.91 -11.80
C ASP A 91 -3.22 12.30 -12.09
N GLY A 92 -2.28 11.39 -11.85
CA GLY A 92 -0.85 11.60 -12.08
C GLY A 92 -0.11 12.42 -11.00
N LYS A 93 -0.81 12.93 -9.98
CA LYS A 93 -0.19 13.76 -8.92
C LYS A 93 0.71 12.99 -7.96
N TYR A 94 0.59 11.66 -7.94
CA TYR A 94 1.37 10.78 -7.08
C TYR A 94 1.92 9.60 -7.86
N GLU A 95 3.10 9.16 -7.48
CA GLU A 95 3.72 7.92 -7.92
C GLU A 95 3.70 6.85 -6.82
N CYS A 96 3.54 5.59 -7.20
CA CYS A 96 3.64 4.46 -6.27
C CYS A 96 5.11 4.03 -6.18
N ILE A 97 5.71 4.18 -5.00
CA ILE A 97 7.11 3.83 -4.72
C ILE A 97 7.24 2.61 -3.81
N GLY A 98 6.13 2.06 -3.34
CA GLY A 98 6.11 0.79 -2.62
C GLY A 98 4.71 0.21 -2.50
N TYR A 99 4.67 -1.08 -2.22
CA TYR A 99 3.43 -1.81 -2.05
C TYR A 99 3.60 -2.89 -0.99
N ALA A 100 2.69 -2.91 -0.03
CA ALA A 100 2.56 -3.94 0.99
C ALA A 100 1.15 -4.53 0.99
N VAL A 101 1.03 -5.73 1.56
CA VAL A 101 -0.26 -6.38 1.81
C VAL A 101 -0.39 -6.58 3.31
N GLU A 102 -1.56 -6.30 3.83
CA GLU A 102 -1.92 -6.59 5.21
C GLU A 102 -3.33 -7.17 5.29
N CYS A 103 -3.73 -7.62 6.47
CA CYS A 103 -5.09 -8.06 6.73
C CYS A 103 -5.86 -6.94 7.45
N ASN A 104 -7.02 -6.57 6.92
CA ASN A 104 -7.91 -5.64 7.60
C ASN A 104 -8.35 -6.25 8.93
N VAL A 105 -8.06 -5.54 10.02
CA VAL A 105 -8.28 -6.00 11.40
C VAL A 105 -9.75 -6.30 11.68
N SER A 106 -10.68 -5.59 11.04
CA SER A 106 -12.11 -5.69 11.31
C SER A 106 -12.79 -6.88 10.64
N ASN A 107 -12.23 -7.42 9.56
CA ASN A 107 -12.89 -8.46 8.76
C ASN A 107 -11.97 -9.59 8.26
N GLY A 108 -10.65 -9.49 8.51
CA GLY A 108 -9.66 -10.49 8.10
C GLY A 108 -9.39 -10.56 6.60
N TYR A 109 -9.95 -9.66 5.78
CA TYR A 109 -9.71 -9.66 4.34
C TYR A 109 -8.39 -8.96 3.98
N PRO A 110 -7.68 -9.43 2.94
CA PRO A 110 -6.45 -8.81 2.49
C PRO A 110 -6.72 -7.41 1.92
N VAL A 111 -5.89 -6.45 2.33
CA VAL A 111 -5.93 -5.05 1.90
C VAL A 111 -4.55 -4.65 1.36
N GLY A 112 -4.55 -3.83 0.31
CA GLY A 112 -3.34 -3.26 -0.25
C GLY A 112 -2.95 -1.97 0.45
N LEU A 113 -1.69 -1.86 0.85
CA LEU A 113 -1.08 -0.64 1.38
C LEU A 113 -0.10 -0.08 0.35
N PHE A 114 -0.44 1.09 -0.23
CA PHE A 114 0.35 1.76 -1.24
C PHE A 114 1.17 2.89 -0.63
N PHE A 115 2.46 2.93 -0.93
CA PHE A 115 3.37 4.00 -0.53
C PHE A 115 3.54 4.96 -1.70
N LEU A 116 3.17 6.20 -1.47
CA LEU A 116 3.01 7.24 -2.47
C LEU A 116 4.05 8.33 -2.25
N LYS A 117 4.54 8.89 -3.35
CA LYS A 117 5.32 10.13 -3.35
C LYS A 117 4.64 11.13 -4.26
N LYS A 118 4.54 12.39 -3.82
CA LYS A 118 3.99 13.46 -4.66
C LYS A 118 4.95 13.69 -5.83
N VAL A 119 4.40 13.73 -7.05
CA VAL A 119 5.15 14.16 -8.23
C VAL A 119 5.30 15.68 -8.14
N ALA A 120 6.51 16.21 -8.29
CA ALA A 120 6.72 17.65 -8.29
C ALA A 120 5.87 18.27 -9.42
N ASP A 121 5.08 19.30 -9.07
CA ASP A 121 4.43 20.14 -10.06
C ASP A 121 5.56 20.99 -10.69
N ASP A 122 5.88 20.77 -11.96
CA ASP A 122 6.73 21.66 -12.78
C ASP A 122 6.07 23.04 -12.95
#